data_AF-A0A6P3Z731-F1
#
_entry.id   AF-A0A6P3Z731-F1
#
_cell.length_a   1.000
_cell.length_b   1.000
_cell.length_c   1.000
_cell.angle_alpha   90.00
_cell.angle_beta   90.00
_cell.angle_gamma   90.00
#
_symmetry.space_group_name_H-M   'P 1'
#
loop_
_entity.id
_entity.type
_entity.pdbx_description
1 polymer ?
#
loop_
_entity_poly.entity_id
_entity_poly.type
_entity_poly.pdbx_seq_one_letter_code
_entity_poly.pdbx_strand_id
1 'polypeptide(L)'
;MCRGVQHPIRGLFLRSYLAQVSRDKLPDLGSEYEGDADTVVDAVDFVLQNFTEMNKLWVRMHYQGPGQIREKREKERSELRDLVGKNLHVLGQIEGVDLEMYKGTVLPRVLEQVVNCKDELAQYYLMDCIIQVFPDEYHLQTLETLLGAFPQLQVGNIPLLISIFLHVVCISLSIGLCFCSKLVNVLHA
;
A
#
# COMPACT_ATOMS: atom_id res chain seq x y z
N MET A 1 -4.65 19.20 11.18
CA MET A 1 -4.26 19.11 12.62
C MET A 1 -3.25 18.01 12.92
N CYS A 2 -3.39 16.75 12.46
CA CYS A 2 -2.45 15.65 12.78
C CYS A 2 -1.00 15.84 12.29
N ARG A 3 -0.76 16.77 11.34
CA ARG A 3 0.59 17.16 10.90
C ARG A 3 1.46 17.75 12.02
N GLY A 4 0.88 18.19 13.13
CA GLY A 4 1.63 18.70 14.29
C GLY A 4 2.43 17.65 15.06
N VAL A 5 2.09 16.35 14.94
CA VAL A 5 2.78 15.27 15.66
C VAL A 5 3.76 14.57 14.73
N GLN A 6 5.02 15.02 14.74
CA GLN A 6 6.09 14.50 13.88
C GLN A 6 6.93 13.38 14.50
N HIS A 7 6.69 13.07 15.78
CA HIS A 7 7.34 11.94 16.45
C HIS A 7 6.81 10.62 15.87
N PRO A 8 7.65 9.73 15.30
CA PRO A 8 7.21 8.56 14.55
C PRO A 8 6.20 7.66 15.26
N ILE A 9 6.57 7.12 16.43
CA ILE A 9 5.71 6.18 17.17
C ILE A 9 4.40 6.84 17.59
N ARG A 10 4.45 8.01 18.24
CA ARG A 10 3.27 8.76 18.67
C ARG A 10 2.36 9.12 17.49
N GLY A 11 2.95 9.55 16.37
CA GLY A 11 2.22 9.89 15.16
C GLY A 11 1.56 8.68 14.51
N LEU A 12 2.25 7.53 14.46
CA LEU A 12 1.68 6.26 13.97
C LEU A 12 0.48 5.82 14.79
N PHE A 13 0.59 5.80 16.13
CA PHE A 13 -0.53 5.42 16.98
C PHE A 13 -1.69 6.41 16.91
N LEU A 14 -1.42 7.72 16.92
CA LEU A 14 -2.47 8.74 16.80
C LEU A 14 -3.23 8.59 15.48
N ARG A 15 -2.52 8.39 14.37
CA ARG A 15 -3.11 8.23 13.04
C ARG A 15 -3.83 6.89 12.86
N SER A 16 -3.30 5.82 13.45
CA SER A 16 -3.99 4.53 13.49
C SER A 16 -5.29 4.62 14.28
N TYR A 17 -5.29 5.32 15.41
CA TYR A 17 -6.48 5.55 16.21
C TYR A 17 -7.50 6.40 15.46
N LEU A 18 -7.05 7.48 14.80
CA LEU A 18 -7.91 8.29 13.95
C LEU A 18 -8.60 7.45 12.88
N ALA A 19 -7.84 6.66 12.12
CA ALA A 19 -8.37 5.79 11.07
C ALA A 19 -9.38 4.77 11.62
N GLN A 20 -9.15 4.25 12.82
CA GLN A 20 -10.08 3.32 13.48
C GLN A 20 -11.39 4.00 13.88
N VAL A 21 -11.32 5.20 14.47
CA VAL A 21 -12.51 5.94 14.93
C VAL A 21 -13.30 6.55 13.75
N SER A 22 -12.63 6.86 12.65
CA SER A 22 -13.28 7.42 11.46
C SER A 22 -13.87 6.36 10.54
N ARG A 23 -13.47 5.09 10.64
CA ARG A 23 -13.85 4.03 9.67
C ARG A 23 -15.36 3.97 9.43
N ASP A 24 -16.15 3.88 10.50
CA ASP A 24 -17.61 3.73 10.41
C ASP A 24 -18.34 5.06 10.09
N LYS A 25 -17.57 6.13 9.84
CA LYS A 25 -18.04 7.48 9.54
C LYS A 25 -17.49 7.99 8.21
N LEU A 26 -16.76 7.15 7.48
CA LEU A 26 -16.31 7.49 6.15
C LEU A 26 -17.51 7.38 5.20
N PRO A 27 -17.70 8.37 4.32
CA PRO A 27 -18.65 8.26 3.23
C PRO A 27 -18.33 7.03 2.36
N ASP A 28 -19.28 6.12 2.26
CA ASP A 28 -19.22 4.97 1.38
C ASP A 28 -20.60 4.76 0.73
N LEU A 29 -20.62 4.02 -0.38
CA LEU A 29 -21.85 3.67 -1.10
C LEU A 29 -22.81 2.94 -0.14
N GLY A 30 -24.06 3.39 -0.06
CA GLY A 30 -25.09 2.79 0.81
C GLY A 30 -25.00 3.10 2.31
N SER A 31 -24.09 3.99 2.75
CA SER A 31 -23.96 4.39 4.16
C SER A 31 -24.88 5.56 4.54
N GLU A 32 -25.15 5.76 5.84
CA GLU A 32 -25.89 6.95 6.32
C GLU A 32 -25.19 8.30 6.00
N TYR A 33 -23.92 8.22 5.59
CA TYR A 33 -23.09 9.36 5.18
C TYR A 33 -22.89 9.42 3.66
N GLU A 34 -23.64 8.63 2.89
CA GLU A 34 -23.68 8.70 1.43
C GLU A 34 -24.16 10.09 1.00
N GLY A 35 -23.21 10.91 0.55
CA GLY A 35 -23.46 12.18 -0.13
C GLY A 35 -23.39 12.03 -1.64
N ASP A 36 -23.13 13.11 -2.37
CA ASP A 36 -22.87 13.05 -3.81
C ASP A 36 -21.61 12.21 -4.13
N ALA A 37 -21.41 11.84 -5.41
CA ALA A 37 -20.29 11.01 -5.86
C ALA A 37 -18.89 11.50 -5.41
N ASP A 38 -18.72 12.81 -5.19
CA ASP A 38 -17.48 13.40 -4.68
C ASP A 38 -17.13 12.96 -3.25
N THR A 39 -18.12 12.50 -2.47
CA THR A 39 -17.94 12.17 -1.05
C THR A 39 -17.13 10.88 -0.85
N VAL A 40 -17.24 9.91 -1.78
CA VAL A 40 -16.41 8.68 -1.78
C VAL A 40 -14.96 9.02 -2.12
N VAL A 41 -14.74 9.94 -3.07
CA VAL A 41 -13.40 10.41 -3.45
C VAL A 41 -12.71 11.05 -2.25
N ASP A 42 -13.44 11.88 -1.49
CA ASP A 42 -12.94 12.48 -0.26
C ASP A 42 -12.54 11.44 0.80
N ALA A 43 -13.31 10.34 0.92
CA ALA A 43 -12.98 9.24 1.82
C ALA A 43 -11.68 8.53 1.40
N VAL A 44 -11.55 8.21 0.11
CA VAL A 44 -10.34 7.60 -0.47
C VAL A 44 -9.13 8.52 -0.26
N ASP A 45 -9.27 9.82 -0.55
CA ASP A 45 -8.20 10.80 -0.38
C ASP A 45 -7.79 10.97 1.09
N PHE A 46 -8.75 10.94 2.01
CA PHE A 46 -8.48 10.95 3.44
C PHE A 46 -7.61 9.75 3.85
N VAL A 47 -7.97 8.54 3.42
CA VAL A 47 -7.22 7.32 3.75
C VAL A 47 -5.85 7.31 3.08
N LEU A 48 -5.74 7.70 1.80
CA LEU A 48 -4.46 7.81 1.09
C LEU A 48 -3.54 8.86 1.71
N GLN A 49 -4.08 10.00 2.17
CA GLN A 49 -3.30 11.00 2.87
C GLN A 49 -2.81 10.47 4.22
N ASN A 50 -3.66 9.73 4.95
CA ASN A 50 -3.26 9.13 6.22
C ASN A 50 -2.17 8.07 6.01
N PHE A 51 -2.33 7.19 5.01
CA PHE A 51 -1.34 6.20 4.58
C PHE A 51 0.01 6.86 4.27
N THR A 52 0.02 7.89 3.42
CA THR A 52 1.23 8.63 3.03
C THR A 52 1.99 9.15 4.26
N GLU A 53 1.27 9.77 5.19
CA GLU A 53 1.89 10.36 6.38
C GLU A 53 2.37 9.28 7.37
N MET A 54 1.63 8.18 7.51
CA MET A 54 2.06 7.03 8.32
C MET A 54 3.30 6.35 7.74
N ASN A 55 3.36 6.16 6.42
CA ASN A 55 4.53 5.60 5.75
C ASN A 55 5.78 6.47 5.97
N LYS A 56 5.66 7.80 5.82
CA LYS A 56 6.76 8.73 6.10
C LYS A 56 7.26 8.64 7.55
N LEU A 57 6.35 8.56 8.53
CA LEU A 57 6.72 8.39 9.93
C LEU A 57 7.43 7.06 10.18
N TRP A 58 6.92 5.98 9.60
CA TRP A 58 7.49 4.65 9.74
C TRP A 58 8.88 4.52 9.11
N VAL A 59 9.10 5.08 7.93
CA VAL A 59 10.42 5.17 7.29
C VAL A 59 11.37 6.03 8.11
N ARG A 60 10.89 7.14 8.68
CA ARG A 60 11.69 8.01 9.56
C ARG A 60 12.24 7.28 10.78
N MET A 61 11.55 6.26 11.29
CA MET A 61 12.05 5.43 12.42
C MET A 61 13.41 4.80 12.12
N HIS A 62 13.71 4.49 10.86
CA HIS A 62 14.99 3.91 10.46
C HIS A 62 16.18 4.78 10.89
N TYR A 63 16.03 6.10 10.71
CA TYR A 63 17.10 7.08 10.88
C TYR A 63 17.17 7.70 12.29
N GLN A 64 16.29 7.31 13.21
CA GLN A 64 16.25 7.92 14.55
C GLN A 64 17.25 7.30 15.52
N GLY A 65 18.28 8.04 15.91
CA GLY A 65 19.17 7.70 17.01
C GLY A 65 20.41 6.89 16.62
N PRO A 66 21.34 6.68 17.56
CA PRO A 66 22.66 6.10 17.30
C PRO A 66 22.57 4.66 16.76
N GLY A 67 23.57 4.25 15.97
CA GLY A 67 23.60 2.97 15.24
C GLY A 67 23.60 1.73 16.13
N GLN A 68 24.05 1.83 17.39
CA GLN A 68 24.06 0.72 18.35
C GLN A 68 22.66 0.18 18.69
N ILE A 69 21.60 0.97 18.44
CA ILE A 69 20.21 0.60 18.73
C ILE A 69 19.47 0.22 17.44
N ARG A 70 20.18 0.11 16.31
CA ARG A 70 19.57 -0.12 14.98
C ARG A 70 18.77 -1.41 14.92
N GLU A 71 19.28 -2.51 15.45
CA GLU A 71 18.60 -3.81 15.45
C GLU A 71 17.28 -3.77 16.24
N LYS A 72 17.30 -3.17 17.44
CA LYS A 72 16.08 -2.97 18.24
C LYS A 72 15.05 -2.12 17.48
N ARG A 73 15.49 -1.07 16.76
CA ARG A 73 14.60 -0.24 15.95
C ARG A 73 14.02 -0.99 14.76
N GLU A 74 14.82 -1.80 14.07
CA GLU A 74 14.30 -2.62 12.96
C GLU A 74 13.24 -3.60 13.44
N LYS A 75 13.41 -4.19 14.64
CA LYS A 75 12.38 -5.01 15.27
C LYS A 75 11.10 -4.22 15.59
N GLU A 76 11.23 -3.07 16.26
CA GLU A 76 10.08 -2.18 16.54
C GLU A 76 9.38 -1.72 15.24
N ARG A 77 10.14 -1.40 14.19
CA ARG A 77 9.59 -1.06 12.87
C ARG A 77 8.81 -2.23 12.28
N SER A 78 9.34 -3.45 12.38
CA SER A 78 8.65 -4.64 11.89
C SER A 78 7.34 -4.89 12.65
N GLU A 79 7.29 -4.63 13.95
CA GLU A 79 6.05 -4.77 14.75
C GLU A 79 5.00 -3.70 14.40
N LEU A 80 5.42 -2.51 14.00
CA LEU A 80 4.52 -1.40 13.67
C LEU A 80 4.06 -1.36 12.21
N ARG A 81 4.56 -2.23 11.33
CA ARG A 81 4.20 -2.26 9.91
C ARG A 81 2.69 -2.39 9.69
N ASP A 82 2.02 -3.18 10.54
CA ASP A 82 0.58 -3.42 10.48
C ASP A 82 -0.26 -2.17 10.72
N LEU A 83 0.28 -1.17 11.43
CA LEU A 83 -0.41 0.12 11.58
C LEU A 83 -0.52 0.85 10.24
N VAL A 84 0.53 0.75 9.40
CA VAL A 84 0.54 1.37 8.08
C VAL A 84 -0.35 0.58 7.12
N GLY A 85 -0.19 -0.76 7.10
CA GLY A 85 -0.93 -1.67 6.22
C GLY A 85 -2.45 -1.67 6.45
N LYS A 86 -2.92 -1.35 7.66
CA LYS A 86 -4.35 -1.15 7.95
C LYS A 86 -5.02 -0.10 7.06
N ASN A 87 -4.30 0.93 6.59
CA ASN A 87 -4.90 1.90 5.67
C ASN A 87 -5.22 1.26 4.32
N LEU A 88 -4.37 0.36 3.82
CA LEU A 88 -4.64 -0.38 2.58
C LEU A 88 -5.84 -1.30 2.76
N HIS A 89 -5.93 -2.01 3.89
CA HIS A 89 -7.10 -2.83 4.22
C HIS A 89 -8.40 -2.02 4.23
N VAL A 90 -8.38 -0.80 4.77
CA VAL A 90 -9.54 0.10 4.72
C VAL A 90 -9.88 0.46 3.27
N LEU A 91 -8.89 0.81 2.43
CA LEU A 91 -9.14 1.11 1.02
C LEU A 91 -9.76 -0.06 0.25
N GLY A 92 -9.33 -1.30 0.52
CA GLY A 92 -9.91 -2.50 -0.10
C GLY A 92 -11.31 -2.86 0.40
N GLN A 93 -11.77 -2.24 1.49
CA GLN A 93 -13.10 -2.47 2.07
C GLN A 93 -14.13 -1.39 1.69
N ILE A 94 -13.71 -0.26 1.13
CA ILE A 94 -14.61 0.80 0.67
C ILE A 94 -15.31 0.30 -0.61
N GLU A 95 -16.64 0.18 -0.58
CA GLU A 95 -17.41 -0.30 -1.74
C GLU A 95 -17.24 0.61 -2.96
N GLY A 96 -17.07 1.91 -2.72
CA GLY A 96 -16.77 2.89 -3.77
C GLY A 96 -15.39 2.78 -4.45
N VAL A 97 -14.51 1.86 -4.02
CA VAL A 97 -13.23 1.59 -4.70
C VAL A 97 -13.43 0.51 -5.78
N ASP A 98 -14.04 0.94 -6.88
CA ASP A 98 -14.18 0.12 -8.08
C ASP A 98 -12.84 0.00 -8.86
N LEU A 99 -12.86 -0.78 -9.94
CA LEU A 99 -11.68 -1.02 -10.78
C LEU A 99 -11.10 0.29 -11.37
N GLU A 100 -11.95 1.23 -11.75
CA GLU A 100 -11.53 2.49 -12.37
C GLU A 100 -10.90 3.43 -11.33
N MET A 101 -11.48 3.52 -10.13
CA MET A 101 -10.91 4.24 -8.99
C MET A 101 -9.57 3.64 -8.57
N TYR A 102 -9.50 2.30 -8.54
CA TYR A 102 -8.26 1.60 -8.20
C TYR A 102 -7.14 1.91 -9.21
N LYS A 103 -7.43 1.78 -10.51
CA LYS A 103 -6.49 2.07 -11.60
C LYS A 103 -6.06 3.53 -11.67
N GLY A 104 -7.02 4.43 -11.59
CA GLY A 104 -6.81 5.86 -11.83
C GLY A 104 -6.21 6.59 -10.64
N THR A 105 -6.54 6.17 -9.42
CA THR A 105 -6.25 6.94 -8.21
C THR A 105 -5.51 6.12 -7.17
N VAL A 106 -6.08 5.01 -6.69
CA VAL A 106 -5.56 4.30 -5.50
C VAL A 106 -4.18 3.69 -5.78
N LEU A 107 -4.07 2.85 -6.80
CA LEU A 107 -2.83 2.13 -7.09
C LEU A 107 -1.67 3.08 -7.43
N PRO A 108 -1.81 4.08 -8.33
CA PRO A 108 -0.73 5.02 -8.62
C PRO A 108 -0.23 5.76 -7.38
N ARG A 109 -1.16 6.20 -6.50
CA ARG A 109 -0.82 6.95 -5.28
C ARG A 109 -0.12 6.08 -4.25
N VAL A 110 -0.54 4.82 -4.10
CA VAL A 110 0.12 3.86 -3.20
C VAL A 110 1.50 3.49 -3.74
N LEU A 111 1.62 3.15 -5.03
CA LEU A 111 2.90 2.81 -5.67
C LEU A 111 3.89 3.97 -5.63
N GLU A 112 3.42 5.21 -5.80
CA GLU A 112 4.26 6.40 -5.65
C GLU A 112 4.91 6.43 -4.25
N GLN A 113 4.17 6.12 -3.19
CA GLN A 113 4.74 6.09 -1.84
C GLN A 113 5.69 4.90 -1.62
N VAL A 114 5.40 3.75 -2.23
CA VAL A 114 6.24 2.54 -2.15
C VAL A 114 7.59 2.78 -2.86
N VAL A 115 7.57 3.30 -4.07
CA VAL A 115 8.79 3.55 -4.85
C VAL A 115 9.61 4.66 -4.19
N ASN A 116 8.98 5.76 -3.79
CA ASN A 116 9.70 6.92 -3.25
C ASN A 116 10.23 6.74 -1.83
N CYS A 117 9.74 5.76 -1.06
CA CYS A 117 10.20 5.58 0.32
C CYS A 117 11.64 5.08 0.40
N LYS A 118 12.15 4.39 -0.64
CA LYS A 118 13.53 3.87 -0.73
C LYS A 118 13.97 3.10 0.53
N ASP A 119 13.04 2.36 1.12
CA ASP A 119 13.24 1.56 2.33
C ASP A 119 12.80 0.12 2.05
N GLU A 120 13.74 -0.82 2.14
CA GLU A 120 13.55 -2.22 1.74
C GLU A 120 12.40 -2.89 2.49
N LEU A 121 12.36 -2.73 3.83
CA LEU A 121 11.31 -3.26 4.71
C LEU A 121 9.92 -2.73 4.30
N ALA A 122 9.82 -1.41 4.08
CA ALA A 122 8.58 -0.78 3.69
C ALA A 122 8.12 -1.21 2.30
N GLN A 123 9.04 -1.25 1.33
CA GLN A 123 8.74 -1.69 -0.02
C GLN A 123 8.24 -3.14 -0.03
N TYR A 124 8.92 -4.02 0.68
CA TYR A 124 8.54 -5.43 0.82
C TYR A 124 7.12 -5.56 1.34
N TYR A 125 6.86 -4.97 2.51
CA TYR A 125 5.59 -5.15 3.21
C TYR A 125 4.42 -4.51 2.48
N LEU A 126 4.60 -3.31 1.93
CA LEU A 126 3.52 -2.58 1.27
C LEU A 126 3.11 -3.22 -0.06
N MET A 127 4.07 -3.74 -0.83
CA MET A 127 3.76 -4.50 -2.04
C MET A 127 3.00 -5.79 -1.73
N ASP A 128 3.41 -6.51 -0.68
CA ASP A 128 2.70 -7.70 -0.22
C ASP A 128 1.26 -7.37 0.21
N CYS A 129 1.08 -6.26 0.94
CA CYS A 129 -0.26 -5.77 1.30
C CYS A 129 -1.13 -5.42 0.09
N ILE A 130 -0.60 -4.78 -0.96
CA ILE A 130 -1.38 -4.47 -2.17
C ILE A 130 -1.96 -5.77 -2.75
N ILE A 131 -1.15 -6.81 -2.84
CA ILE A 131 -1.56 -8.07 -3.47
C ILE A 131 -2.57 -8.82 -2.59
N GLN A 132 -2.37 -8.83 -1.27
CA GLN A 132 -3.26 -9.53 -0.34
C GLN A 132 -4.62 -8.84 -0.15
N VAL A 133 -4.65 -7.50 -0.25
CA VAL A 133 -5.85 -6.73 0.09
C VAL A 133 -6.78 -6.53 -1.10
N PHE A 134 -6.24 -6.26 -2.29
CA PHE A 134 -7.06 -5.96 -3.46
C PHE A 134 -7.38 -7.22 -4.28
N PRO A 135 -8.55 -7.29 -4.96
CA PRO A 135 -8.94 -8.46 -5.74
C PRO A 135 -8.00 -8.75 -6.94
N ASP A 136 -7.91 -10.03 -7.31
CA ASP A 136 -7.09 -10.51 -8.44
C ASP A 136 -7.44 -9.85 -9.78
N GLU A 137 -8.72 -9.56 -10.01
CA GLU A 137 -9.22 -8.88 -11.21
C GLU A 137 -8.59 -7.50 -11.38
N TYR A 138 -8.35 -6.80 -10.27
CA TYR A 138 -7.74 -5.47 -10.28
C TYR A 138 -6.26 -5.59 -10.63
N HIS A 139 -5.57 -6.60 -10.09
CA HIS A 139 -4.16 -6.88 -10.36
C HIS A 139 -3.92 -7.24 -11.82
N LEU A 140 -4.77 -8.09 -12.41
CA LEU A 140 -4.67 -8.46 -13.83
C LEU A 140 -4.73 -7.23 -14.75
N GLN A 141 -5.59 -6.30 -14.39
CA GLN A 141 -5.85 -5.09 -15.16
C GLN A 141 -4.84 -3.97 -14.90
N THR A 142 -4.01 -4.10 -13.87
CA THR A 142 -2.96 -3.14 -13.50
C THR A 142 -1.56 -3.73 -13.54
N LEU A 143 -1.42 -4.93 -14.12
CA LEU A 143 -0.17 -5.69 -14.10
C LEU A 143 0.98 -4.90 -14.74
N GLU A 144 0.74 -4.16 -15.82
CA GLU A 144 1.77 -3.33 -16.46
C GLU A 144 2.29 -2.24 -15.51
N THR A 145 1.41 -1.61 -14.75
CA THR A 145 1.77 -0.59 -13.74
C THR A 145 2.56 -1.20 -12.58
N LEU A 146 2.11 -2.36 -12.07
CA LEU A 146 2.83 -3.09 -11.03
C LEU A 146 4.21 -3.54 -11.52
N LEU A 147 4.28 -4.06 -12.75
CA LEU A 147 5.53 -4.52 -13.36
C LEU A 147 6.51 -3.37 -13.57
N GLY A 148 6.03 -2.19 -14.00
CA GLY A 148 6.84 -0.99 -14.17
C GLY A 148 7.38 -0.39 -12.87
N ALA A 149 6.78 -0.71 -11.72
CA ALA A 149 7.28 -0.29 -10.41
C ALA A 149 8.46 -1.16 -9.91
N PHE A 150 8.56 -2.43 -10.31
CA PHE A 150 9.59 -3.35 -9.79
C PHE A 150 11.04 -2.89 -10.01
N PRO A 151 11.45 -2.40 -11.19
CA PRO A 151 12.83 -1.95 -11.39
C PRO A 151 13.22 -0.78 -10.48
N GLN A 152 12.23 -0.09 -9.90
CA GLN A 152 12.42 1.07 -9.04
C GLN A 152 12.50 0.69 -7.55
N LEU A 153 12.21 -0.57 -7.21
CA LEU A 153 12.37 -1.10 -5.85
C LEU A 153 13.84 -1.43 -5.56
N GLN A 154 14.23 -1.42 -4.29
CA GLN A 154 15.60 -1.73 -3.90
C GLN A 154 15.95 -3.20 -4.13
N VAL A 155 17.18 -3.43 -4.60
CA VAL A 155 17.71 -4.72 -5.10
C VAL A 155 17.73 -5.84 -4.04
N GLY A 156 17.59 -5.53 -2.75
CA GLY A 156 17.45 -6.53 -1.67
C GLY A 156 16.16 -7.37 -1.74
N ASN A 157 15.16 -6.92 -2.50
CA ASN A 157 13.82 -7.53 -2.54
C ASN A 157 13.63 -8.64 -3.60
N ILE A 158 14.69 -9.34 -4.01
CA ILE A 158 14.59 -10.47 -4.97
C ILE A 158 13.58 -11.56 -4.53
N PRO A 159 13.51 -11.96 -3.24
CA PRO A 159 12.49 -12.93 -2.78
C PRO A 159 11.07 -12.41 -2.91
N LEU A 160 10.86 -11.09 -2.76
CA LEU A 160 9.57 -10.45 -2.96
C LEU A 160 9.18 -10.47 -4.43
N LEU A 161 10.12 -10.11 -5.33
CA LEU A 161 9.93 -10.22 -6.77
C LEU A 161 9.48 -11.64 -7.13
N ILE A 162 10.15 -12.67 -6.61
CA ILE A 162 9.79 -14.07 -6.83
C ILE A 162 8.41 -14.42 -6.24
N SER A 163 8.10 -14.01 -5.01
CA SER A 163 6.81 -14.28 -4.37
C SER A 163 5.66 -13.62 -5.14
N ILE A 164 5.83 -12.38 -5.57
CA ILE A 164 4.82 -11.65 -6.33
C ILE A 164 4.68 -12.25 -7.74
N PHE A 165 5.79 -12.61 -8.37
CA PHE A 165 5.77 -13.29 -9.66
C PHE A 165 5.05 -14.64 -9.56
N LEU A 166 5.32 -15.44 -8.52
CA LEU A 166 4.62 -16.68 -8.23
C LEU A 166 3.13 -16.44 -7.99
N HIS A 167 2.75 -15.40 -7.25
CA HIS A 167 1.35 -15.11 -6.99
C HIS A 167 0.62 -14.70 -8.27
N VAL A 168 1.20 -13.78 -9.06
CA VAL A 168 0.68 -13.36 -10.37
C VAL A 168 0.61 -14.53 -11.36
N VAL A 169 1.63 -15.39 -11.38
CA VAL A 169 1.66 -16.58 -12.23
C VAL A 169 0.61 -17.59 -11.78
N CYS A 170 0.43 -17.82 -10.47
CA CYS A 170 -0.65 -18.67 -9.93
C CYS A 170 -2.04 -18.12 -10.25
N ILE A 171 -2.25 -16.82 -10.15
CA ILE A 171 -3.51 -16.15 -10.55
C ILE A 171 -3.74 -16.39 -12.06
N SER A 172 -2.71 -16.18 -12.88
CA SER A 172 -2.77 -16.40 -14.34
C SER A 172 -3.05 -17.85 -14.72
N LEU A 173 -2.46 -18.82 -14.00
CA LEU A 173 -2.68 -20.25 -14.16
C LEU A 173 -4.08 -20.69 -13.73
N SER A 174 -4.62 -20.09 -12.67
CA SER A 174 -5.97 -20.40 -12.16
C SER A 174 -7.07 -19.88 -13.08
N ILE A 175 -6.81 -18.80 -13.82
CA ILE A 175 -7.78 -18.14 -14.72
C ILE A 175 -7.60 -18.60 -16.19
N GLY A 176 -6.58 -19.42 -16.49
CA GLY A 176 -6.39 -20.03 -17.81
C GLY A 176 -6.06 -19.04 -18.94
N LEU A 177 -5.60 -17.83 -18.62
CA LEU A 177 -5.32 -16.78 -19.60
C LEU A 177 -3.89 -16.87 -20.15
N CYS A 178 -3.78 -16.64 -21.46
CA CYS A 178 -2.57 -16.69 -22.28
C CYS A 178 -1.58 -15.54 -21.97
N PHE A 179 -1.03 -15.50 -20.75
CA PHE A 179 -0.17 -14.41 -20.26
C PHE A 179 1.32 -14.54 -20.61
N CYS A 180 1.70 -15.60 -21.35
CA CYS A 180 3.10 -15.96 -21.60
C CYS A 180 3.87 -14.91 -22.44
N SER A 181 3.20 -14.09 -23.25
CA SER A 181 3.92 -13.16 -24.16
C SER A 181 4.33 -11.82 -23.53
N LYS A 182 3.58 -11.28 -22.56
CA LYS A 182 3.92 -9.97 -21.95
C LYS A 182 4.98 -10.10 -20.86
N LEU A 183 4.96 -11.21 -20.12
CA LEU A 183 5.91 -11.48 -19.04
C LEU A 183 7.35 -11.69 -19.56
N VAL A 184 7.50 -12.33 -20.72
CA VAL A 184 8.79 -12.60 -21.36
C VAL A 184 9.48 -11.32 -21.82
N ASN A 185 8.72 -10.34 -22.33
CA ASN A 185 9.30 -9.07 -22.79
C ASN A 185 9.82 -8.18 -21.66
N VAL A 186 9.29 -8.34 -20.44
CA VAL A 186 9.73 -7.56 -19.26
C VAL A 186 10.91 -8.23 -18.55
N LEU A 187 11.00 -9.56 -18.55
CA LEU A 187 12.15 -10.29 -17.99
C LEU A 187 13.44 -10.16 -18.81
N HIS A 188 13.34 -9.68 -20.07
CA HIS A 188 14.46 -9.55 -21.00
C HIS A 188 14.98 -8.11 -21.15
N ALA A 189 14.41 -7.14 -20.42
CA ALA A 189 14.80 -5.72 -20.39
C ALA A 189 15.41 -5.36 -19.03
#